data_AF-A0AAV2T4P5-F1
#
_entry.id   AF-A0AAV2T4P5-F1
#
_cell.length_a   1.000
_cell.length_b   1.000
_cell.length_c   1.000
_cell.angle_alpha   90.00
_cell.angle_beta   90.00
_cell.angle_gamma   90.00
#
_symmetry.space_group_name_H-M   'P 1'
#
loop_
_entity.id
_entity.type
_entity.pdbx_description
1 polymer ?
#
loop_
_entity_poly.entity_id
_entity_poly.type
_entity_poly.pdbx_seq_one_letter_code
_entity_poly.pdbx_strand_id
1 'polypeptide(L)'
;MERQDRDVLRVLRVYIIKNLTRLKEVLDYLESKRIISENQRDSILTGGTSSDCIRNLLDTLVRCGPEAFPRFKEALAETNQDTVLEALQSQPPISSPKIDVKLPEKPAISVKKYSRDLSPPTELLDSYTVKSLPRGYVLIINNENYAESTGYSKRLGSAQDVQKLCSLFQEFSYSVAVLQDPKGDEFMKAVRSFASKEELGKVDAAGLVILSHGLQHHVIASDGTLVNLDSVVSCFTTQNCPLLAGKPKLLIFQACRGEGRDYGASTTGSGRSSACGITAVDYSLGPASWVSLPYMCDAVIAFSTLPGFVSWRSEKEGSWYISKLVEVFYQLGRRVHVMDLLTQVNNKMVEESGSNKFQQMAQIVTTLRKLYFLSTVTE
;
A
#
# COMPACT_ATOMS: atom_id res chain seq x y z
N MET A 1 -20.18 -23.84 -2.49
CA MET A 1 -18.91 -24.57 -2.27
C MET A 1 -18.60 -24.61 -0.78
N GLU A 2 -18.11 -25.73 -0.26
CA GLU A 2 -17.75 -25.89 1.15
C GLU A 2 -16.51 -25.06 1.53
N ARG A 3 -16.30 -24.83 2.84
CA ARG A 3 -15.19 -24.01 3.33
C ARG A 3 -13.83 -24.62 2.99
N GLN A 4 -13.70 -25.93 3.12
CA GLN A 4 -12.45 -26.65 2.83
C GLN A 4 -12.06 -26.55 1.35
N ASP A 5 -13.01 -26.75 0.45
CA ASP A 5 -12.82 -26.63 -1.00
C ASP A 5 -12.39 -25.22 -1.43
N ARG A 6 -12.96 -24.18 -0.80
CA ARG A 6 -12.56 -22.79 -1.03
C ARG A 6 -11.12 -22.51 -0.60
N ASP A 7 -10.71 -23.06 0.55
CA ASP A 7 -9.35 -22.91 1.05
C ASP A 7 -8.33 -23.61 0.12
N VAL A 8 -8.69 -24.78 -0.42
CA VAL A 8 -7.87 -25.50 -1.42
C VAL A 8 -7.70 -24.67 -2.69
N LEU A 9 -8.79 -24.13 -3.26
CA LEU A 9 -8.72 -23.27 -4.44
C LEU A 9 -7.93 -21.99 -4.19
N ARG A 10 -7.99 -21.44 -2.97
CA ARG A 10 -7.23 -20.23 -2.59
C ARG A 10 -5.73 -20.50 -2.53
N VAL A 11 -5.30 -21.60 -1.92
CA VAL A 11 -3.88 -21.98 -1.81
C VAL A 11 -3.30 -22.31 -3.18
N LEU A 12 -4.03 -23.10 -3.98
CA LEU A 12 -3.56 -23.56 -5.28
C LEU A 12 -3.82 -22.58 -6.43
N ARG A 13 -4.43 -21.42 -6.15
CA ARG A 13 -4.85 -20.44 -7.17
C ARG A 13 -3.75 -20.10 -8.17
N VAL A 14 -2.55 -19.78 -7.67
CA VAL A 14 -1.40 -19.41 -8.52
C VAL A 14 -0.92 -20.59 -9.36
N TYR A 15 -0.97 -21.80 -8.81
CA TYR A 15 -0.59 -23.02 -9.51
C TYR A 15 -1.60 -23.35 -10.62
N ILE A 16 -2.90 -23.26 -10.34
CA ILE A 16 -3.96 -23.54 -11.32
C ILE A 16 -3.88 -22.56 -12.50
N ILE A 17 -3.67 -21.26 -12.24
CA ILE A 17 -3.55 -20.24 -13.31
C ILE A 17 -2.40 -20.54 -14.27
N LYS A 18 -1.29 -21.08 -13.75
CA LYS A 18 -0.10 -21.38 -14.57
C LYS A 18 -0.20 -22.69 -15.34
N ASN A 19 -0.97 -23.66 -14.83
CA ASN A 19 -0.96 -25.03 -15.33
C ASN A 19 -2.28 -25.45 -16.01
N LEU A 20 -3.37 -24.68 -15.88
CA LEU A 20 -4.62 -24.96 -16.56
C LEU A 20 -4.57 -24.51 -18.02
N THR A 21 -4.53 -25.46 -18.95
CA THR A 21 -4.28 -25.18 -20.38
C THR A 21 -5.53 -25.23 -21.25
N ARG A 22 -6.52 -26.09 -20.93
CA ARG A 22 -7.72 -26.30 -21.74
C ARG A 22 -8.96 -25.66 -21.12
N LEU A 23 -8.86 -24.36 -20.83
CA LEU A 23 -9.92 -23.62 -20.13
C LEU A 23 -11.29 -23.73 -20.82
N LYS A 24 -11.35 -23.62 -22.16
CA LYS A 24 -12.61 -23.69 -22.91
C LYS A 24 -13.32 -25.02 -22.63
N GLU A 25 -12.63 -26.13 -22.82
CA GLU A 25 -13.20 -27.47 -22.61
C GLU A 25 -13.66 -27.71 -21.17
N VAL A 26 -12.95 -27.15 -20.19
CA VAL A 26 -13.36 -27.19 -18.77
C VAL A 26 -14.66 -26.40 -18.57
N LEU A 27 -14.82 -25.24 -19.22
CA LEU A 27 -16.06 -24.45 -19.16
C LEU A 27 -17.23 -25.18 -19.84
N ASP A 28 -17.00 -25.79 -21.00
CA ASP A 28 -18.01 -26.59 -21.72
C ASP A 28 -18.52 -27.74 -20.85
N TYR A 29 -17.62 -28.41 -20.13
CA TYR A 29 -18.00 -29.46 -19.19
C TYR A 29 -18.82 -28.90 -18.02
N LEU A 30 -18.38 -27.80 -17.40
CA LEU A 30 -19.07 -27.20 -16.26
C LEU A 30 -20.46 -26.65 -16.63
N GLU A 31 -20.61 -26.13 -17.84
CA GLU A 31 -21.90 -25.73 -18.39
C GLU A 31 -22.82 -26.94 -18.64
N SER A 32 -22.28 -28.03 -19.21
CA SER A 32 -23.05 -29.27 -19.42
C SER A 32 -23.60 -29.85 -18.11
N LYS A 33 -22.88 -29.64 -17.00
CA LYS A 33 -23.28 -30.04 -15.65
C LYS A 33 -24.11 -28.97 -14.92
N ARG A 34 -24.47 -27.87 -15.58
CA ARG A 34 -25.24 -26.73 -15.05
C ARG A 34 -24.61 -26.08 -13.81
N ILE A 35 -23.29 -26.13 -13.70
CA ILE A 35 -22.55 -25.45 -12.62
C ILE A 35 -22.35 -23.97 -12.93
N ILE A 36 -22.16 -23.65 -14.21
CA ILE A 36 -22.12 -22.29 -14.74
C ILE A 36 -23.18 -22.12 -15.83
N SER A 37 -23.70 -20.91 -16.01
CA SER A 37 -24.58 -20.58 -17.13
C SER A 37 -23.81 -20.16 -18.38
N GLU A 38 -24.46 -20.22 -19.55
CA GLU A 38 -23.92 -19.73 -20.83
C GLU A 38 -23.39 -18.28 -20.70
N ASN A 39 -24.15 -17.40 -20.05
CA ASN A 39 -23.74 -16.02 -19.76
C ASN A 39 -22.48 -15.94 -18.89
N GLN A 40 -22.31 -16.83 -17.91
CA GLN A 40 -21.11 -16.88 -17.07
C GLN A 40 -19.91 -17.40 -17.86
N ARG A 41 -20.11 -18.40 -18.71
CA ARG A 41 -19.07 -18.93 -19.61
C ARG A 41 -18.55 -17.84 -20.54
N ASP A 42 -19.44 -17.10 -21.19
CA ASP A 42 -19.05 -16.02 -22.10
C ASP A 42 -18.33 -14.89 -21.35
N SER A 43 -18.85 -14.51 -20.18
CA SER A 43 -18.19 -13.51 -19.33
C SER A 43 -16.79 -13.93 -18.90
N ILE A 44 -16.55 -15.22 -18.63
CA ILE A 44 -15.23 -15.75 -18.30
C ILE A 44 -14.30 -15.67 -19.52
N LEU A 45 -14.80 -15.99 -20.72
CA LEU A 45 -14.02 -15.98 -21.96
C LEU A 45 -13.72 -14.58 -22.49
N THR A 46 -14.50 -13.56 -22.12
CA THR A 46 -14.20 -12.15 -22.42
C THR A 46 -13.05 -11.56 -21.59
N GLY A 47 -12.47 -12.32 -20.66
CA GLY A 47 -11.26 -11.90 -19.94
C GLY A 47 -10.10 -11.69 -20.90
N GLY A 48 -9.31 -10.62 -20.70
CA GLY A 48 -8.26 -10.23 -21.64
C GLY A 48 -7.25 -11.34 -21.94
N THR A 49 -6.50 -11.79 -20.93
CA THR A 49 -5.52 -12.88 -21.09
C THR A 49 -6.07 -14.22 -20.59
N SER A 50 -5.49 -15.34 -21.06
CA SER A 50 -5.84 -16.70 -20.58
C SER A 50 -5.81 -16.81 -19.05
N SER A 51 -4.82 -16.20 -18.41
CA SER A 51 -4.70 -16.13 -16.95
C SER A 51 -5.83 -15.35 -16.27
N ASP A 52 -6.34 -14.29 -16.92
CA ASP A 52 -7.48 -13.52 -16.42
C ASP A 52 -8.77 -14.34 -16.51
N CYS A 53 -8.95 -15.07 -17.62
CA CYS A 53 -10.08 -15.98 -17.79
C CYS A 53 -10.06 -17.11 -16.75
N ILE A 54 -8.89 -17.70 -16.45
CA ILE A 54 -8.77 -18.72 -15.41
C ILE A 54 -9.10 -18.15 -14.02
N ARG A 55 -8.68 -16.90 -13.73
CA ARG A 55 -9.04 -16.22 -12.48
C ARG A 55 -10.55 -16.01 -12.36
N ASN A 56 -11.19 -15.55 -13.44
CA ASN A 56 -12.64 -15.38 -13.50
C ASN A 56 -13.39 -16.71 -13.31
N LEU A 57 -12.89 -17.81 -13.86
CA LEU A 57 -13.42 -19.15 -13.61
C LEU A 57 -13.35 -19.50 -12.11
N LEU A 58 -12.17 -19.35 -11.49
CA LEU A 58 -12.00 -19.69 -10.07
C LEU A 58 -12.90 -18.85 -9.16
N ASP A 59 -13.10 -17.56 -9.48
CA ASP A 59 -14.00 -16.68 -8.73
C ASP A 59 -15.48 -17.05 -8.91
N THR A 60 -15.84 -17.48 -10.12
CA THR A 60 -17.19 -17.97 -10.43
C THR A 60 -17.47 -19.27 -9.67
N LEU A 61 -16.53 -20.22 -9.65
CA LEU A 61 -16.69 -21.50 -8.94
C LEU A 61 -16.92 -21.32 -7.43
N VAL A 62 -16.23 -20.39 -6.78
CA VAL A 62 -16.39 -20.11 -5.33
C VAL A 62 -17.80 -19.63 -4.98
N ARG A 63 -18.44 -18.91 -5.93
CA ARG A 63 -19.81 -18.41 -5.84
C ARG A 63 -20.85 -19.46 -6.20
N CYS A 64 -20.45 -20.53 -6.90
CA CYS A 64 -21.32 -21.65 -7.19
C CYS A 64 -21.59 -22.53 -5.95
N GLY A 65 -22.66 -23.33 -6.01
CA GLY A 65 -23.14 -24.19 -4.93
C GLY A 65 -22.14 -25.24 -4.45
N PRO A 66 -22.50 -26.10 -3.48
CA PRO A 66 -21.61 -27.14 -2.95
C PRO A 66 -21.07 -28.09 -4.04
N GLU A 67 -21.86 -28.38 -5.07
CA GLU A 67 -21.49 -29.24 -6.20
C GLU A 67 -20.39 -28.68 -7.11
N ALA A 68 -20.02 -27.40 -6.98
CA ALA A 68 -19.10 -26.75 -7.92
C ALA A 68 -17.68 -27.35 -7.88
N PHE A 69 -17.17 -27.69 -6.71
CA PHE A 69 -15.81 -28.21 -6.56
C PHE A 69 -15.66 -29.67 -7.00
N PRO A 70 -16.57 -30.61 -6.63
CA PRO A 70 -16.56 -31.96 -7.19
C PRO A 70 -16.62 -31.98 -8.71
N ARG A 71 -17.54 -31.20 -9.31
CA ARG A 71 -17.69 -31.14 -10.77
C ARG A 71 -16.52 -30.45 -11.47
N PHE A 72 -15.83 -29.54 -10.79
CA PHE A 72 -14.59 -28.97 -11.30
C PHE A 72 -13.48 -30.04 -11.36
N LYS A 73 -13.34 -30.90 -10.35
CA LYS A 73 -12.40 -32.04 -10.40
C LYS A 73 -12.74 -33.02 -11.52
N GLU A 74 -14.02 -33.33 -11.71
CA GLU A 74 -14.48 -34.15 -12.85
C GLU A 74 -14.14 -33.49 -14.19
N ALA A 75 -14.37 -32.18 -14.33
CA ALA A 75 -14.01 -31.44 -15.53
C ALA A 75 -12.50 -31.49 -15.83
N LEU A 76 -11.65 -31.43 -14.79
CA LEU A 76 -10.20 -31.55 -14.96
C LEU A 76 -9.78 -32.96 -15.40
N ALA A 77 -10.43 -34.00 -14.87
CA ALA A 77 -10.17 -35.38 -15.28
C ALA A 77 -10.58 -35.63 -16.75
N GLU A 78 -11.77 -35.17 -17.13
CA GLU A 78 -12.33 -35.37 -18.48
C GLU A 78 -11.62 -34.54 -19.56
N THR A 79 -10.94 -33.47 -19.16
CA THR A 79 -10.17 -32.61 -20.08
C THR A 79 -8.67 -32.93 -20.09
N ASN A 80 -8.24 -34.01 -19.42
CA ASN A 80 -6.83 -34.44 -19.29
C ASN A 80 -5.93 -33.35 -18.67
N GLN A 81 -6.38 -32.71 -17.59
CA GLN A 81 -5.62 -31.73 -16.81
C GLN A 81 -5.01 -32.42 -15.57
N ASP A 82 -4.34 -33.55 -15.78
CA ASP A 82 -3.88 -34.46 -14.72
C ASP A 82 -2.95 -33.77 -13.72
N THR A 83 -2.09 -32.86 -14.17
CA THR A 83 -1.17 -32.10 -13.28
C THR A 83 -1.92 -31.21 -12.28
N VAL A 84 -3.02 -30.59 -12.71
CA VAL A 84 -3.86 -29.74 -11.86
C VAL A 84 -4.75 -30.60 -10.97
N LEU A 85 -5.25 -31.72 -11.50
CA LEU A 85 -6.05 -32.68 -10.75
C LEU A 85 -5.24 -33.36 -9.64
N GLU A 86 -4.02 -33.81 -9.94
CA GLU A 86 -3.07 -34.36 -8.97
C GLU A 86 -2.71 -33.32 -7.91
N ALA A 87 -2.52 -32.05 -8.27
CA ALA A 87 -2.28 -30.98 -7.29
C ALA A 87 -3.49 -30.74 -6.36
N LEU A 88 -4.71 -30.91 -6.85
CA LEU A 88 -5.94 -30.83 -6.06
C LEU A 88 -6.16 -32.06 -5.17
N GLN A 89 -5.64 -33.23 -5.57
CA GLN A 89 -5.77 -34.50 -4.86
C GLN A 89 -4.61 -34.78 -3.88
N SER A 90 -3.41 -34.27 -4.14
CA SER A 90 -2.18 -34.51 -3.37
C SER A 90 -2.07 -33.70 -2.08
N GLN A 91 -3.17 -33.15 -1.57
CA GLN A 91 -3.22 -32.75 -0.17
C GLN A 91 -3.11 -34.01 0.70
N PRO A 92 -2.17 -34.09 1.66
CA PRO A 92 -2.38 -34.97 2.81
C PRO A 92 -3.73 -34.59 3.45
N PRO A 93 -4.45 -35.54 4.08
CA PRO A 93 -5.74 -35.24 4.67
C PRO A 93 -5.59 -34.06 5.63
N ILE A 94 -6.21 -32.92 5.31
CA ILE A 94 -6.64 -31.97 6.32
C ILE A 94 -7.86 -32.60 7.01
N SER A 95 -7.62 -33.76 7.65
CA SER A 95 -8.08 -33.88 9.01
C SER A 95 -7.43 -32.68 9.68
N SER A 96 -8.24 -31.67 10.03
CA SER A 96 -7.81 -30.75 11.06
C SER A 96 -7.19 -31.65 12.12
N PRO A 97 -5.89 -31.57 12.42
CA PRO A 97 -5.46 -32.22 13.61
C PRO A 97 -6.37 -31.60 14.66
N LYS A 98 -7.14 -32.45 15.36
CA LYS A 98 -7.27 -32.21 16.79
C LYS A 98 -5.83 -32.24 17.27
N ILE A 99 -5.14 -31.11 17.09
CA ILE A 99 -4.09 -30.71 17.98
C ILE A 99 -4.92 -30.57 19.24
N ASP A 100 -4.96 -31.65 20.02
CA ASP A 100 -4.90 -31.46 21.44
C ASP A 100 -3.64 -30.62 21.60
N VAL A 101 -3.83 -29.31 21.53
CA VAL A 101 -2.88 -28.38 22.05
C VAL A 101 -2.98 -28.69 23.54
N LYS A 102 -2.28 -29.74 23.99
CA LYS A 102 -1.50 -29.56 25.19
C LYS A 102 -0.69 -28.33 24.84
N LEU A 103 -1.19 -27.20 25.33
CA LEU A 103 -0.41 -25.98 25.44
C LEU A 103 0.96 -26.51 25.84
N PRO A 104 2.04 -26.21 25.09
CA PRO A 104 3.35 -26.36 25.70
C PRO A 104 3.19 -25.74 27.08
N GLU A 105 3.53 -26.49 28.14
CA GLU A 105 3.55 -25.94 29.49
C GLU A 105 4.16 -24.56 29.31
N LYS A 106 3.34 -23.53 29.62
CA LYS A 106 3.67 -22.14 29.31
C LYS A 106 5.16 -22.04 29.58
N PRO A 107 6.01 -21.65 28.60
CA PRO A 107 7.37 -21.32 28.98
C PRO A 107 7.20 -20.44 30.21
N ALA A 108 7.90 -20.77 31.29
CA ALA A 108 7.87 -19.97 32.50
C ALA A 108 8.58 -18.64 32.16
N ILE A 109 7.98 -17.87 31.25
CA ILE A 109 8.01 -16.44 31.25
C ILE A 109 7.53 -16.16 32.66
N SER A 110 8.47 -15.82 33.54
CA SER A 110 8.17 -15.10 34.77
C SER A 110 7.52 -13.81 34.32
N VAL A 111 6.23 -13.89 33.98
CA VAL A 111 5.34 -12.76 33.91
C VAL A 111 5.36 -12.28 35.35
N LYS A 112 6.20 -11.28 35.63
CA LYS A 112 6.05 -10.47 36.84
C LYS A 112 4.55 -10.20 36.91
N LYS A 113 3.90 -10.60 38.00
CA LYS A 113 2.47 -10.34 38.19
C LYS A 113 2.31 -8.83 38.13
N TYR A 114 2.03 -8.30 36.94
CA TYR A 114 1.54 -6.94 36.82
C TYR A 114 0.22 -6.97 37.58
N SER A 115 0.14 -6.14 38.62
CA SER A 115 -1.14 -5.72 39.18
C SER A 115 -2.08 -5.40 38.02
N ARG A 116 -3.38 -5.64 38.17
CA ARG A 116 -4.42 -5.17 37.23
C ARG A 116 -4.56 -3.65 37.29
N ASP A 117 -3.44 -2.95 37.29
CA ASP A 117 -3.40 -1.55 36.97
C ASP A 117 -3.61 -1.47 35.46
N LEU A 118 -4.74 -0.91 35.06
CA LEU A 118 -5.07 -0.62 33.66
C LEU A 118 -4.24 0.56 33.13
N SER A 119 -3.25 1.03 33.89
CA SER A 119 -2.27 2.00 33.43
C SER A 119 -1.46 1.41 32.26
N PRO A 120 -1.18 2.23 31.22
CA PRO A 120 -0.37 1.78 30.11
C PRO A 120 1.00 1.30 30.62
N PRO A 121 1.57 0.23 30.03
CA PRO A 121 2.89 -0.27 30.41
C PRO A 121 3.92 0.86 30.42
N THR A 122 4.67 0.98 31.51
CA THR A 122 5.68 2.04 31.70
C THR A 122 7.00 1.77 30.96
N GLU A 123 7.14 0.61 30.30
CA GLU A 123 8.29 0.33 29.44
C GLU A 123 8.14 1.13 28.13
N LEU A 124 8.67 2.36 28.12
CA LEU A 124 8.77 3.17 26.91
C LEU A 124 9.63 2.44 25.87
N LEU A 125 9.11 2.31 24.65
CA LEU A 125 9.89 1.89 23.48
C LEU A 125 11.08 2.84 23.29
N ASP A 126 12.24 2.27 22.94
CA ASP A 126 13.41 3.06 22.55
C ASP A 126 13.08 4.00 21.38
N SER A 127 13.71 5.17 21.35
CA SER A 127 13.60 6.13 20.24
C SER A 127 14.88 6.19 19.40
N TYR A 128 14.74 6.56 18.13
CA TYR A 128 15.89 6.97 17.31
C TYR A 128 16.47 8.27 17.87
N THR A 129 17.80 8.39 17.88
CA THR A 129 18.48 9.64 18.22
C THR A 129 18.40 10.58 17.01
N VAL A 130 17.81 11.76 17.20
CA VAL A 130 17.72 12.81 16.18
C VAL A 130 18.14 14.14 16.81
N LYS A 131 19.45 14.40 16.82
CA LYS A 131 20.17 15.47 17.54
C LYS A 131 21.29 16.13 16.73
N SER A 132 21.56 15.71 15.50
CA SER A 132 22.52 16.37 14.60
C SER A 132 22.03 17.77 14.17
N LEU A 133 22.93 18.64 13.70
CA LEU A 133 22.55 19.92 13.08
C LEU A 133 23.24 20.06 11.71
N PRO A 134 22.50 20.04 10.59
CA PRO A 134 21.05 19.83 10.50
C PRO A 134 20.63 18.44 11.02
N ARG A 135 19.37 18.29 11.45
CA ARG A 135 18.81 17.01 11.96
C ARG A 135 18.77 15.93 10.87
N GLY A 136 18.63 16.38 9.64
CA GLY A 136 18.58 15.55 8.46
C GLY A 136 18.51 16.37 7.19
N TYR A 137 18.58 15.69 6.06
CA TYR A 137 18.32 16.29 4.76
C TYR A 137 16.97 15.82 4.23
N VAL A 138 16.24 16.72 3.58
CA VAL A 138 14.96 16.41 2.92
C VAL A 138 15.04 16.85 1.46
N LEU A 139 14.78 15.92 0.54
CA LEU A 139 14.59 16.24 -0.87
C LEU A 139 13.09 16.35 -1.17
N ILE A 140 12.65 17.47 -1.71
CA ILE A 140 11.30 17.67 -2.23
C ILE A 140 11.38 17.70 -3.76
N ILE A 141 10.69 16.80 -4.44
CA ILE A 141 10.50 16.84 -5.88
C ILE A 141 9.07 17.29 -6.15
N ASN A 142 8.93 18.42 -6.85
CA ASN A 142 7.64 19.00 -7.16
C ASN A 142 7.45 19.09 -8.69
N ASN A 143 6.49 18.34 -9.21
CA ASN A 143 6.06 18.44 -10.60
C ASN A 143 4.76 19.25 -10.66
N GLU A 144 4.87 20.53 -10.97
CA GLU A 144 3.78 21.46 -11.16
C GLU A 144 3.45 21.67 -12.64
N ASN A 145 4.47 21.84 -13.47
CA ASN A 145 4.31 22.03 -14.91
C ASN A 145 4.74 20.78 -15.67
N TYR A 146 3.94 20.43 -16.67
CA TYR A 146 4.18 19.31 -17.56
C TYR A 146 4.32 19.82 -18.99
N ALA A 147 5.14 19.15 -19.80
CA ALA A 147 5.26 19.48 -21.21
C ALA A 147 3.91 19.30 -21.92
N GLU A 148 3.56 20.23 -22.81
CA GLU A 148 2.25 20.25 -23.48
C GLU A 148 1.95 18.95 -24.24
N SER A 149 2.98 18.32 -24.80
CA SER A 149 2.90 17.04 -25.51
C SER A 149 2.45 15.86 -24.65
N THR A 150 2.49 15.99 -23.32
CA THR A 150 2.15 14.91 -22.38
C THR A 150 0.65 14.81 -22.10
N GLY A 151 -0.11 15.88 -22.36
CA GLY A 151 -1.54 15.94 -22.06
C GLY A 151 -1.89 16.06 -20.56
N TYR A 152 -0.92 16.12 -19.66
CA TYR A 152 -1.18 16.30 -18.23
C TYR A 152 -1.47 17.76 -17.87
N SER A 153 -2.51 17.99 -17.09
CA SER A 153 -2.85 19.33 -16.61
C SER A 153 -1.83 19.82 -15.59
N LYS A 154 -1.62 21.15 -15.53
CA LYS A 154 -0.79 21.77 -14.50
C LYS A 154 -1.30 21.44 -13.10
N ARG A 155 -0.37 21.22 -12.17
CA ARG A 155 -0.68 21.05 -10.76
C ARG A 155 -0.65 22.40 -10.04
N LEU A 156 -1.62 23.27 -10.34
CA LEU A 156 -1.82 24.56 -9.66
C LEU A 156 -2.02 24.39 -8.15
N GLY A 157 -1.21 25.08 -7.35
CA GLY A 157 -1.25 25.01 -5.89
C GLY A 157 -0.23 24.06 -5.27
N SER A 158 0.53 23.33 -6.09
CA SER A 158 1.62 22.48 -5.58
C SER A 158 2.77 23.32 -5.00
N ALA A 159 3.01 24.53 -5.53
CA ALA A 159 3.94 25.48 -4.91
C ALA A 159 3.59 25.83 -3.45
N GLN A 160 2.30 25.88 -3.09
CA GLN A 160 1.88 26.13 -1.71
C GLN A 160 2.23 24.94 -0.80
N ASP A 161 2.06 23.72 -1.29
CA ASP A 161 2.49 22.50 -0.59
C ASP A 161 4.00 22.50 -0.35
N VAL A 162 4.80 22.86 -1.36
CA VAL A 162 6.25 23.00 -1.23
C VAL A 162 6.61 24.00 -0.15
N GLN A 163 6.00 25.19 -0.17
CA GLN A 163 6.28 26.22 0.83
C GLN A 163 5.98 25.74 2.25
N LYS A 164 4.79 25.14 2.46
CA LYS A 164 4.37 24.57 3.75
C LYS A 164 5.34 23.51 4.27
N LEU A 165 5.78 22.60 3.39
CA LEU A 165 6.72 21.54 3.73
C LEU A 165 8.12 22.09 4.03
N CYS A 166 8.61 23.05 3.24
CA CYS A 166 9.88 23.72 3.51
C CYS A 166 9.87 24.36 4.90
N SER A 167 8.84 25.15 5.20
CA SER A 167 8.70 25.79 6.52
C SER A 167 8.64 24.75 7.64
N LEU A 168 7.88 23.66 7.46
CA LEU A 168 7.77 22.59 8.45
C LEU A 168 9.13 21.95 8.75
N PHE A 169 9.84 21.47 7.73
CA PHE A 169 11.09 20.75 7.96
C PHE A 169 12.19 21.69 8.49
N GLN A 170 12.21 22.95 8.05
CA GLN A 170 13.12 23.96 8.58
C GLN A 170 12.84 24.29 10.06
N GLU A 171 11.58 24.33 10.48
CA GLU A 171 11.19 24.47 11.90
C GLU A 171 11.80 23.36 12.77
N PHE A 172 11.89 22.14 12.24
CA PHE A 172 12.55 21.01 12.89
C PHE A 172 14.05 20.92 12.59
N SER A 173 14.69 22.00 12.11
CA SER A 173 16.12 22.08 11.82
C SER A 173 16.64 21.06 10.79
N TYR A 174 15.80 20.70 9.82
CA TYR A 174 16.23 19.93 8.64
C TYR A 174 16.71 20.86 7.52
N SER A 175 17.66 20.38 6.73
CA SER A 175 18.09 21.05 5.49
C SER A 175 17.25 20.54 4.32
N VAL A 176 16.53 21.44 3.67
CA VAL A 176 15.57 21.11 2.61
C VAL A 176 16.11 21.53 1.25
N ALA A 177 16.08 20.62 0.27
CA ALA A 177 16.37 20.89 -1.12
C ALA A 177 15.12 20.65 -1.97
N VAL A 178 14.84 21.54 -2.92
CA VAL A 178 13.66 21.44 -3.79
C VAL A 178 14.10 21.30 -5.24
N LEU A 179 13.56 20.30 -5.94
CA LEU A 179 13.73 20.09 -7.37
C LEU A 179 12.38 20.31 -8.06
N GLN A 180 12.33 21.27 -8.98
CA GLN A 180 11.13 21.68 -9.68
C GLN A 180 11.08 21.09 -11.09
N ASP A 181 9.94 20.51 -11.44
CA ASP A 181 9.60 19.99 -12.76
C ASP A 181 10.69 19.13 -13.45
N PRO A 182 11.38 18.19 -12.76
CA PRO A 182 12.38 17.34 -13.41
C PRO A 182 11.78 16.37 -14.43
N LYS A 183 12.52 16.16 -15.52
CA LYS A 183 12.27 15.08 -16.49
C LYS A 183 12.54 13.71 -15.89
N GLY A 184 12.10 12.63 -16.53
CA GLY A 184 12.26 11.26 -16.01
C GLY A 184 13.69 10.91 -15.60
N ASP A 185 14.67 11.20 -16.46
CA ASP A 185 16.08 10.93 -16.19
C ASP A 185 16.64 11.80 -15.04
N GLU A 186 16.28 13.08 -15.02
CA GLU A 186 16.68 14.03 -13.98
C GLU A 186 16.08 13.65 -12.62
N PHE A 187 14.82 13.20 -12.62
CA PHE A 187 14.10 12.75 -11.43
C PHE A 187 14.85 11.61 -10.76
N MET A 188 15.07 10.51 -11.49
CA MET A 188 15.73 9.33 -10.92
C MET A 188 17.20 9.61 -10.59
N LYS A 189 17.88 10.44 -11.39
CA LYS A 189 19.24 10.89 -11.08
C LYS A 189 19.29 11.66 -9.77
N ALA A 190 18.37 12.60 -9.55
CA ALA A 190 18.31 13.38 -8.31
C ALA A 190 18.04 12.51 -7.08
N VAL A 191 17.12 11.54 -7.17
CA VAL A 191 16.86 10.58 -6.09
C VAL A 191 18.11 9.77 -5.76
N ARG A 192 18.80 9.23 -6.77
CA ARG A 192 20.04 8.46 -6.58
C ARG A 192 21.15 9.32 -5.99
N SER A 193 21.36 10.53 -6.52
CA SER A 193 22.37 11.46 -6.03
C SER A 193 22.10 11.89 -4.59
N PHE A 194 20.83 12.05 -4.21
CA PHE A 194 20.46 12.30 -2.82
C PHE A 194 20.77 11.11 -1.92
N ALA A 195 20.39 9.90 -2.31
CA ALA A 195 20.65 8.68 -1.54
C ALA A 195 22.16 8.36 -1.40
N SER A 196 22.99 8.78 -2.35
CA SER A 196 24.46 8.58 -2.30
C SER A 196 25.23 9.75 -1.68
N LYS A 197 24.54 10.74 -1.09
CA LYS A 197 25.16 11.96 -0.58
C LYS A 197 26.00 11.69 0.67
N GLU A 198 27.28 12.02 0.65
CA GLU A 198 28.21 11.74 1.77
C GLU A 198 27.80 12.43 3.07
N GLU A 199 27.20 13.62 3.00
CA GLU A 199 26.74 14.33 4.20
C GLU A 199 25.64 13.58 4.97
N LEU A 200 24.95 12.61 4.36
CA LEU A 200 24.00 11.74 5.06
C LEU A 200 24.64 10.94 6.21
N GLY A 201 25.95 10.69 6.12
CA GLY A 201 26.70 10.05 7.20
C GLY A 201 26.74 10.88 8.48
N LYS A 202 26.65 12.21 8.37
CA LYS A 202 26.82 13.19 9.46
C LYS A 202 25.51 13.65 10.12
N VAL A 203 24.37 13.23 9.59
CA VAL A 203 23.04 13.59 10.09
C VAL A 203 22.29 12.37 10.60
N ASP A 204 21.22 12.60 11.35
CA ASP A 204 20.49 11.52 12.03
C ASP A 204 19.25 11.02 11.29
N ALA A 205 18.71 11.78 10.34
CA ALA A 205 17.50 11.41 9.62
C ALA A 205 17.55 11.84 8.15
N ALA A 206 16.66 11.29 7.33
CA ALA A 206 16.47 11.73 5.95
C ALA A 206 15.00 11.72 5.54
N GLY A 207 14.64 12.62 4.62
CA GLY A 207 13.30 12.70 4.05
C GLY A 207 13.31 12.76 2.53
N LEU A 208 12.28 12.18 1.91
CA LEU A 208 11.94 12.37 0.50
C LEU A 208 10.47 12.73 0.40
N VAL A 209 10.14 13.80 -0.31
CA VAL A 209 8.75 14.16 -0.62
C VAL A 209 8.58 14.27 -2.12
N ILE A 210 7.61 13.57 -2.68
CA ILE A 210 7.28 13.64 -4.11
C ILE A 210 5.85 14.17 -4.25
N LEU A 211 5.72 15.31 -4.93
CA LEU A 211 4.45 15.95 -5.27
C LEU A 211 4.27 15.87 -6.79
N SER A 212 3.41 14.98 -7.28
CA SER A 212 3.20 14.81 -8.72
C SER A 212 1.82 14.21 -9.05
N HIS A 213 1.46 14.19 -10.33
CA HIS A 213 0.50 13.21 -10.84
C HIS A 213 1.07 11.80 -10.69
N GLY A 214 0.18 10.82 -10.59
CA GLY A 214 0.57 9.44 -10.45
C GLY A 214 -0.51 8.48 -10.91
N LEU A 215 -0.06 7.24 -11.07
CA LEU A 215 -0.88 6.08 -11.36
C LEU A 215 -0.53 5.01 -10.33
N GLN A 216 -1.18 3.85 -10.43
CA GLN A 216 -0.81 2.73 -9.56
C GLN A 216 0.68 2.39 -9.75
N HIS A 217 1.43 2.40 -8.64
CA HIS A 217 2.88 2.12 -8.58
C HIS A 217 3.82 3.10 -9.31
N HIS A 218 3.32 4.21 -9.88
CA HIS A 218 4.13 5.14 -10.67
C HIS A 218 3.82 6.60 -10.34
N VAL A 219 4.84 7.45 -10.43
CA VAL A 219 4.68 8.91 -10.47
C VAL A 219 5.10 9.42 -11.84
N ILE A 220 4.51 10.52 -12.28
CA ILE A 220 4.72 11.05 -13.62
C ILE A 220 5.72 12.20 -13.54
N ALA A 221 6.81 12.16 -14.31
CA ALA A 221 7.77 13.26 -14.42
C ALA A 221 7.24 14.40 -15.33
N SER A 222 7.91 15.55 -15.37
CA SER A 222 7.43 16.72 -16.13
C SER A 222 7.32 16.49 -17.65
N ASP A 223 8.10 15.56 -18.17
CA ASP A 223 8.08 15.10 -19.58
C ASP A 223 7.08 13.95 -19.83
N GLY A 224 6.28 13.58 -18.83
CA GLY A 224 5.32 12.49 -18.91
C GLY A 224 5.92 11.10 -18.65
N THR A 225 7.23 11.02 -18.40
CA THR A 225 7.90 9.74 -18.12
C THR A 225 7.34 9.11 -16.84
N LEU A 226 6.98 7.82 -16.91
CA LEU A 226 6.54 7.05 -15.74
C LEU A 226 7.74 6.62 -14.91
N VAL A 227 7.83 7.12 -13.69
CA VAL A 227 8.85 6.75 -12.72
C VAL A 227 8.26 5.74 -11.75
N ASN A 228 8.84 4.54 -11.74
CA ASN A 228 8.41 3.46 -10.86
C ASN A 228 8.76 3.77 -9.39
N LEU A 229 7.77 3.66 -8.51
CA LEU A 229 7.93 3.95 -7.08
C LEU A 229 8.86 2.96 -6.37
N ASP A 230 8.89 1.69 -6.78
CA ASP A 230 9.78 0.68 -6.20
C ASP A 230 11.24 1.04 -6.49
N SER A 231 11.53 1.52 -7.71
CA SER A 231 12.86 2.04 -8.07
C SER A 231 13.29 3.21 -7.18
N VAL A 232 12.38 4.16 -6.90
CA VAL A 232 12.63 5.30 -6.00
C VAL A 232 12.92 4.81 -4.58
N VAL A 233 12.05 3.96 -4.04
CA VAL A 233 12.14 3.43 -2.68
C VAL A 233 13.39 2.56 -2.51
N SER A 234 13.76 1.78 -3.54
CA SER A 234 14.94 0.92 -3.52
C SER A 234 16.25 1.67 -3.31
N CYS A 235 16.32 2.96 -3.69
CA CYS A 235 17.49 3.80 -3.45
C CYS A 235 17.78 4.00 -1.96
N PHE A 236 16.79 3.84 -1.09
CA PHE A 236 16.90 4.06 0.36
C PHE A 236 17.06 2.77 1.17
N THR A 237 17.25 1.63 0.51
CA THR A 237 17.59 0.37 1.17
C THR A 237 18.97 0.45 1.81
N THR A 238 19.24 -0.42 2.80
CA THR A 238 20.56 -0.46 3.46
C THR A 238 21.71 -0.71 2.48
N GLN A 239 21.47 -1.44 1.39
CA GLN A 239 22.47 -1.71 0.36
C GLN A 239 22.78 -0.46 -0.49
N ASN A 240 21.76 0.29 -0.90
CA ASN A 240 21.91 1.43 -1.81
C ASN A 240 22.21 2.74 -1.07
N CYS A 241 21.86 2.83 0.22
CA CYS A 241 22.12 3.98 1.08
C CYS A 241 22.67 3.53 2.46
N PRO A 242 23.90 3.00 2.51
CA PRO A 242 24.49 2.48 3.75
C PRO A 242 24.69 3.57 4.82
N LEU A 243 24.86 4.83 4.41
CA LEU A 243 25.03 5.99 5.32
C LEU A 243 23.79 6.28 6.19
N LEU A 244 22.62 5.75 5.79
CA LEU A 244 21.35 5.84 6.52
C LEU A 244 20.94 4.52 7.20
N ALA A 245 21.85 3.55 7.30
CA ALA A 245 21.61 2.33 8.07
C ALA A 245 21.39 2.67 9.55
N GLY A 246 20.30 2.18 10.16
CA GLY A 246 19.96 2.46 11.55
C GLY A 246 19.34 3.85 11.80
N LYS A 247 19.19 4.68 10.76
CA LYS A 247 18.65 6.04 10.85
C LYS A 247 17.23 6.10 10.27
N PRO A 248 16.28 6.84 10.89
CA PRO A 248 14.92 6.95 10.40
C PRO A 248 14.84 7.69 9.06
N LYS A 249 14.01 7.15 8.16
CA LYS A 249 13.74 7.67 6.82
C LYS A 249 12.24 7.95 6.67
N LEU A 250 11.88 9.15 6.22
CA LEU A 250 10.49 9.54 5.98
C LEU A 250 10.25 9.82 4.50
N LEU A 251 9.50 8.95 3.82
CA LEU A 251 9.17 9.11 2.41
C LEU A 251 7.67 9.43 2.28
N ILE A 252 7.35 10.55 1.65
CA ILE A 252 5.98 11.04 1.49
C ILE A 252 5.66 11.14 0.00
N PHE A 253 4.55 10.53 -0.41
CA PHE A 253 4.10 10.49 -1.79
C PHE A 253 2.71 11.12 -1.92
N GLN A 254 2.69 12.33 -2.45
CA GLN A 254 1.47 13.06 -2.83
C GLN A 254 1.25 12.87 -4.33
N ALA A 255 0.57 11.78 -4.68
CA ALA A 255 0.20 11.43 -6.05
C ALA A 255 -1.03 10.52 -6.05
N CYS A 256 -1.83 10.61 -7.11
CA CYS A 256 -2.94 9.67 -7.34
C CYS A 256 -2.39 8.25 -7.50
N ARG A 257 -3.20 7.25 -7.13
CA ARG A 257 -2.84 5.83 -7.28
C ARG A 257 -3.85 5.04 -8.09
N GLY A 258 -4.69 5.76 -8.82
CA GLY A 258 -5.78 5.27 -9.66
C GLY A 258 -6.82 6.37 -9.87
N GLU A 259 -7.92 6.01 -10.51
CA GLU A 259 -9.00 6.94 -10.88
C GLU A 259 -10.23 6.82 -9.97
N GLY A 260 -10.21 5.89 -9.00
CA GLY A 260 -11.30 5.66 -8.06
C GLY A 260 -11.57 6.88 -7.19
N ARG A 261 -12.83 7.33 -7.16
CA ARG A 261 -13.29 8.37 -6.24
C ARG A 261 -14.03 7.70 -5.10
N ASP A 262 -13.58 7.94 -3.87
CA ASP A 262 -14.27 7.45 -2.68
C ASP A 262 -15.39 8.43 -2.30
N TYR A 263 -16.61 7.91 -2.23
CA TYR A 263 -17.81 8.67 -1.85
C TYR A 263 -18.22 8.43 -0.40
N GLY A 264 -17.50 7.57 0.33
CA GLY A 264 -17.84 7.13 1.68
C GLY A 264 -19.07 6.22 1.74
N ALA A 265 -19.28 5.62 2.91
CA ALA A 265 -20.48 4.85 3.20
C ALA A 265 -21.56 5.76 3.85
N SER A 266 -22.73 5.87 3.22
CA SER A 266 -23.87 6.57 3.85
C SER A 266 -24.38 5.75 5.04
N THR A 267 -24.10 6.21 6.26
CA THR A 267 -24.71 5.68 7.49
C THR A 267 -26.04 6.39 7.74
N THR A 268 -27.03 6.14 6.90
CA THR A 268 -28.43 6.41 7.25
C THR A 268 -29.16 5.09 7.37
N GLY A 269 -29.69 4.83 8.57
CA GLY A 269 -30.50 3.65 8.84
C GLY A 269 -31.76 3.63 7.98
N SER A 270 -32.20 2.41 7.66
CA SER A 270 -33.46 2.05 7.00
C SER A 270 -33.57 2.35 5.49
N GLY A 271 -33.55 1.25 4.71
CA GLY A 271 -34.36 1.14 3.49
C GLY A 271 -33.63 1.27 2.16
N ARG A 272 -33.33 0.12 1.54
CA ARG A 272 -33.12 -0.10 0.09
C ARG A 272 -32.16 0.89 -0.59
N SER A 273 -30.87 0.77 -0.28
CA SER A 273 -29.83 1.45 -1.07
C SER A 273 -29.65 0.74 -2.41
N SER A 274 -29.92 1.44 -3.51
CA SER A 274 -29.39 1.09 -4.83
C SER A 274 -27.86 1.03 -4.70
N ALA A 275 -27.32 -0.18 -4.73
CA ALA A 275 -25.89 -0.44 -4.72
C ALA A 275 -25.27 0.21 -5.97
N CYS A 276 -24.70 1.40 -5.82
CA CYS A 276 -23.78 1.94 -6.80
C CYS A 276 -22.59 0.98 -6.85
N GLY A 277 -22.45 0.28 -7.97
CA GLY A 277 -21.50 -0.80 -8.18
C GLY A 277 -20.06 -0.30 -8.29
N ILE A 278 -19.45 0.10 -7.18
CA ILE A 278 -18.01 -0.06 -7.03
C ILE A 278 -17.84 -1.48 -6.48
N THR A 279 -17.52 -2.42 -7.37
CA THR A 279 -16.92 -3.67 -6.93
C THR A 279 -15.68 -3.26 -6.15
N ALA A 280 -15.68 -3.56 -4.84
CA ALA A 280 -14.44 -3.62 -4.09
C ALA A 280 -13.60 -4.70 -4.78
N VAL A 281 -12.88 -4.30 -5.82
CA VAL A 281 -11.78 -5.08 -6.35
C VAL A 281 -10.82 -5.15 -5.19
N ASP A 282 -10.73 -6.35 -4.63
CA ASP A 282 -9.73 -6.73 -3.64
C ASP A 282 -8.37 -6.50 -4.30
N TYR A 283 -7.88 -5.26 -4.25
CA TYR A 283 -6.52 -4.89 -4.61
C TYR A 283 -5.62 -5.46 -3.51
N SER A 284 -5.54 -6.79 -3.49
CA SER A 284 -4.52 -7.52 -2.79
C SER A 284 -3.19 -6.95 -3.26
N LEU A 285 -2.47 -6.34 -2.32
CA LEU A 285 -1.09 -5.95 -2.48
C LEU A 285 -0.34 -7.15 -3.06
N GLY A 286 -0.03 -7.11 -4.36
CA GLY A 286 0.75 -8.14 -4.99
C GLY A 286 2.08 -8.29 -4.25
N PRO A 287 2.61 -9.52 -4.08
CA PRO A 287 3.84 -9.82 -3.36
C PRO A 287 5.13 -9.23 -3.98
N ALA A 288 5.01 -8.28 -4.92
CA ALA A 288 6.09 -7.40 -5.34
C ALA A 288 6.22 -6.15 -4.43
N SER A 289 5.46 -6.07 -3.34
CA SER A 289 5.43 -4.90 -2.47
C SER A 289 6.80 -4.66 -1.88
N TRP A 290 7.39 -3.49 -2.07
CA TRP A 290 8.58 -2.95 -1.39
C TRP A 290 8.60 -3.16 0.14
N VAL A 291 7.46 -3.48 0.77
CA VAL A 291 7.33 -3.98 2.15
C VAL A 291 8.03 -5.33 2.38
N SER A 292 8.16 -6.15 1.34
CA SER A 292 8.89 -7.41 1.32
C SER A 292 10.35 -7.26 0.90
N LEU A 293 10.86 -6.04 0.72
CA LEU A 293 12.31 -5.83 0.60
C LEU A 293 12.93 -6.12 1.97
N PRO A 294 13.63 -7.24 2.15
CA PRO A 294 14.17 -7.63 3.46
C PRO A 294 15.19 -6.62 4.01
N TYR A 295 15.63 -5.69 3.15
CA TYR A 295 16.71 -4.74 3.38
C TYR A 295 16.22 -3.30 3.56
N MET A 296 14.90 -3.06 3.58
CA MET A 296 14.38 -1.73 3.88
C MET A 296 14.05 -1.61 5.37
N CYS A 297 15.03 -1.14 6.14
CA CYS A 297 14.90 -0.93 7.58
C CYS A 297 14.77 0.55 7.92
N ASP A 298 14.09 0.85 9.03
CA ASP A 298 14.04 2.19 9.62
C ASP A 298 13.38 3.23 8.70
N ALA A 299 12.29 2.85 8.01
CA ALA A 299 11.57 3.74 7.10
C ALA A 299 10.08 3.87 7.45
N VAL A 300 9.52 5.04 7.17
CA VAL A 300 8.09 5.31 7.08
C VAL A 300 7.79 5.78 5.67
N ILE A 301 6.81 5.17 5.05
CA ILE A 301 6.33 5.51 3.71
C ILE A 301 4.86 5.89 3.82
N ALA A 302 4.54 7.13 3.48
CA ALA A 302 3.19 7.67 3.59
C ALA A 302 2.67 8.13 2.22
N PHE A 303 1.61 7.49 1.73
CA PHE A 303 0.89 7.89 0.52
C PHE A 303 -0.33 8.69 0.88
N SER A 304 -0.52 9.81 0.20
CA SER A 304 -1.69 10.68 0.35
C SER A 304 -3.06 10.00 0.17
N THR A 305 -3.12 8.87 -0.56
CA THR A 305 -4.36 8.15 -0.86
C THR A 305 -4.13 6.62 -0.89
N LEU A 306 -5.22 5.86 -0.70
CA LEU A 306 -5.22 4.41 -0.82
C LEU A 306 -4.94 3.96 -2.27
N PRO A 307 -4.40 2.76 -2.49
CA PRO A 307 -4.21 2.21 -3.84
C PRO A 307 -5.53 2.22 -4.63
N GLY A 308 -5.49 2.66 -5.89
CA GLY A 308 -6.67 2.74 -6.75
C GLY A 308 -7.46 4.05 -6.64
N PHE A 309 -7.16 4.91 -5.67
CA PHE A 309 -7.93 6.14 -5.42
C PHE A 309 -7.22 7.43 -5.85
N VAL A 310 -8.02 8.47 -6.08
CA VAL A 310 -7.57 9.83 -6.38
C VAL A 310 -7.08 10.52 -5.09
N SER A 311 -6.15 11.46 -5.24
CA SER A 311 -5.80 12.41 -4.19
C SER A 311 -6.23 13.82 -4.58
N TRP A 312 -6.94 14.49 -3.67
CA TRP A 312 -7.55 15.79 -3.89
C TRP A 312 -6.62 16.97 -3.58
N ARG A 313 -6.91 18.08 -4.26
CA ARG A 313 -6.10 19.28 -4.20
C ARG A 313 -6.91 20.52 -4.54
N SER A 314 -6.66 21.58 -3.78
CA SER A 314 -7.14 22.93 -4.04
C SER A 314 -6.09 23.71 -4.82
N GLU A 315 -6.50 24.47 -5.82
CA GLU A 315 -5.59 25.31 -6.61
C GLU A 315 -5.00 26.49 -5.81
N LYS A 316 -5.69 26.90 -4.74
CA LYS A 316 -5.32 28.06 -3.91
C LYS A 316 -4.64 27.68 -2.61
N GLU A 317 -5.01 26.54 -2.04
CA GLU A 317 -4.58 26.12 -0.71
C GLU A 317 -3.60 24.94 -0.73
N GLY A 318 -3.37 24.34 -1.90
CA GLY A 318 -2.57 23.12 -2.02
C GLY A 318 -3.38 21.85 -1.75
N SER A 319 -2.69 20.75 -1.47
CA SER A 319 -3.34 19.45 -1.24
C SER A 319 -3.89 19.33 0.18
N TRP A 320 -5.02 18.64 0.31
CA TRP A 320 -5.64 18.39 1.60
C TRP A 320 -4.69 17.62 2.52
N TYR A 321 -4.09 16.56 1.98
CA TYR A 321 -3.15 15.72 2.72
C TYR A 321 -1.93 16.50 3.22
N ILE A 322 -1.24 17.27 2.36
CA ILE A 322 -0.07 18.05 2.81
C ILE A 322 -0.47 19.13 3.80
N SER A 323 -1.62 19.78 3.61
CA SER A 323 -2.12 20.78 4.54
C SER A 323 -2.36 20.21 5.93
N LYS A 324 -3.06 19.07 6.04
CA LYS A 324 -3.29 18.39 7.33
C LYS A 324 -2.02 17.79 7.92
N LEU A 325 -1.13 17.26 7.08
CA LEU A 325 0.17 16.76 7.52
C LEU A 325 0.97 17.88 8.19
N VAL A 326 1.11 19.02 7.52
CA VAL A 326 1.86 20.16 8.05
C VAL A 326 1.20 20.70 9.32
N GLU A 327 -0.12 20.85 9.34
CA GLU A 327 -0.86 21.28 10.53
C GLU A 327 -0.57 20.40 11.75
N VAL A 328 -0.72 19.08 11.61
CA VAL A 328 -0.50 18.12 12.70
C VAL A 328 0.95 18.09 13.13
N PHE A 329 1.89 18.08 12.18
CA PHE A 329 3.32 17.99 12.49
C PHE A 329 3.82 19.26 13.19
N TYR A 330 3.31 20.45 12.83
CA TYR A 330 3.61 21.68 13.57
C TYR A 330 3.09 21.65 15.00
N GLN A 331 1.85 21.19 15.21
CA GLN A 331 1.20 21.20 16.51
C GLN A 331 1.79 20.16 17.48
N LEU A 332 2.11 18.96 16.98
CA LEU A 332 2.41 17.79 17.80
C LEU A 332 3.82 17.21 17.58
N GLY A 333 4.52 17.59 16.51
CA GLY A 333 5.75 16.92 16.06
C GLY A 333 6.95 17.00 17.00
N ARG A 334 6.91 17.89 17.99
CA ARG A 334 7.92 17.98 19.06
C ARG A 334 7.74 16.95 20.17
N ARG A 335 6.53 16.35 20.30
CA ARG A 335 6.15 15.52 21.45
C ARG A 335 5.66 14.13 21.05
N VAL A 336 5.20 13.97 19.82
CA VAL A 336 4.53 12.77 19.34
C VAL A 336 5.37 12.15 18.23
N HIS A 337 5.53 10.82 18.25
CA HIS A 337 6.31 10.13 17.24
C HIS A 337 5.54 10.06 15.90
N VAL A 338 6.27 9.93 14.79
CA VAL A 338 5.77 10.12 13.43
C VAL A 338 4.59 9.22 13.06
N MET A 339 4.50 7.99 13.57
CA MET A 339 3.36 7.11 13.26
C MET A 339 2.06 7.61 13.89
N ASP A 340 2.12 8.13 15.11
CA ASP A 340 0.96 8.73 15.78
C ASP A 340 0.59 10.06 15.12
N LEU A 341 1.58 10.86 14.71
CA LEU A 341 1.32 12.06 13.91
C LEU A 341 0.55 11.71 12.62
N LEU A 342 1.03 10.73 11.85
CA LEU A 342 0.37 10.31 10.61
C LEU A 342 -1.02 9.70 10.87
N THR A 343 -1.21 9.04 12.01
CA THR A 343 -2.53 8.57 12.45
C THR A 343 -3.48 9.75 12.73
N GLN A 344 -2.99 10.80 13.38
CA GLN A 344 -3.77 12.03 13.60
C GLN A 344 -4.06 12.76 12.28
N VAL A 345 -3.14 12.73 11.31
CA VAL A 345 -3.39 13.24 9.95
C VAL A 345 -4.56 12.50 9.32
N ASN A 346 -4.57 11.17 9.39
CA ASN A 346 -5.68 10.36 8.89
C ASN A 346 -7.00 10.71 9.58
N ASN A 347 -7.00 10.92 10.90
CA ASN A 347 -8.21 11.36 11.61
C ASN A 347 -8.73 12.71 11.07
N LYS A 348 -7.86 13.71 10.91
CA LYS A 348 -8.25 15.02 10.36
C LYS A 348 -8.71 14.95 8.90
N MET A 349 -8.12 14.07 8.10
CA MET A 349 -8.54 13.85 6.71
C MET A 349 -9.97 13.32 6.62
N VAL A 350 -10.36 12.41 7.52
CA VAL A 350 -11.73 11.87 7.59
C VAL A 350 -12.71 12.93 8.10
N GLU A 351 -12.35 13.73 9.10
CA GLU A 351 -13.18 14.83 9.62
C GLU A 351 -13.49 15.87 8.52
N GLU A 352 -12.48 16.27 7.74
CA GLU A 352 -12.64 17.20 6.61
C GLU A 352 -13.44 16.58 5.46
N SER A 353 -13.28 15.26 5.25
CA SER A 353 -14.07 14.50 4.28
C SER A 353 -15.55 14.43 4.66
N GLY A 354 -15.90 14.41 5.96
CA GLY A 354 -17.29 14.41 6.41
C GLY A 354 -18.09 15.65 6.02
N SER A 355 -17.40 16.76 5.72
CA SER A 355 -18.00 18.00 5.21
C SER A 355 -18.07 18.06 3.69
N ASN A 356 -17.47 17.10 2.98
CA ASN A 356 -17.33 17.08 1.53
C ASN A 356 -18.03 15.85 0.91
N LYS A 357 -18.31 15.89 -0.39
CA LYS A 357 -18.91 14.75 -1.11
C LYS A 357 -17.93 13.58 -1.36
N PHE A 358 -16.65 13.80 -1.10
CA PHE A 358 -15.58 12.85 -1.40
C PHE A 358 -14.76 12.59 -0.14
N GLN A 359 -14.33 11.35 0.02
CA GLN A 359 -13.44 10.93 1.10
C GLN A 359 -12.02 10.70 0.59
N GLN A 360 -11.03 10.93 1.46
CA GLN A 360 -9.65 10.60 1.19
C GLN A 360 -8.99 10.09 2.47
N MET A 361 -8.28 8.96 2.35
CA MET A 361 -7.55 8.33 3.45
C MET A 361 -6.12 8.04 3.02
N ALA A 362 -5.14 8.43 3.84
CA ALA A 362 -3.73 8.17 3.52
C ALA A 362 -3.33 6.75 3.95
N GLN A 363 -2.47 6.12 3.13
CA GLN A 363 -1.88 4.82 3.45
C GLN A 363 -0.51 5.02 4.09
N ILE A 364 -0.30 4.44 5.26
CA ILE A 364 0.97 4.48 5.97
C ILE A 364 1.56 3.07 6.01
N VAL A 365 2.83 2.95 5.69
CA VAL A 365 3.61 1.72 5.78
C VAL A 365 4.89 2.00 6.55
N THR A 366 5.29 1.10 7.43
CA THR A 366 6.46 1.32 8.28
C THR A 366 7.31 0.05 8.44
N THR A 367 8.62 0.26 8.50
CA THR A 367 9.63 -0.71 8.93
C THR A 367 10.50 -0.13 10.06
N LEU A 368 9.96 0.83 10.81
CA LEU A 368 10.61 1.38 11.99
C LEU A 368 10.79 0.31 13.07
N ARG A 369 11.91 0.39 13.78
CA ARG A 369 12.26 -0.50 14.90
C ARG A 369 12.25 0.21 16.25
N LYS A 370 12.15 1.54 16.23
CA LYS A 370 12.17 2.46 17.37
C LYS A 370 11.18 3.60 17.15
N LEU A 371 10.82 4.32 18.21
CA LEU A 371 10.03 5.54 18.10
C LEU A 371 10.81 6.60 17.32
N TYR A 372 10.20 7.16 16.29
CA TYR A 372 10.80 8.22 15.49
C TYR A 372 10.14 9.56 15.81
N PHE A 373 10.89 10.46 16.44
CA PHE A 373 10.53 11.86 16.63
C PHE A 373 11.35 12.72 15.66
N LEU A 374 10.77 13.80 15.13
CA LEU A 374 11.47 14.71 14.22
C LEU A 374 12.64 15.45 14.91
N SER A 375 12.57 15.60 16.23
CA SER A 375 13.66 16.08 17.07
C SER A 375 13.60 15.34 18.40
N THR A 376 14.77 14.97 18.93
CA THR A 376 14.92 14.40 20.28
C THR A 376 15.65 15.33 21.23
N VAL A 377 15.84 16.58 20.83
CA VAL A 377 16.36 17.63 21.71
C VAL A 377 15.17 18.26 22.40
N THR A 378 15.16 18.16 23.73
CA THR A 378 14.32 18.98 24.60
C THR A 378 14.96 20.36 24.66
N GLU A 379 14.44 21.32 23.91
CA GLU A 379 14.79 22.74 24.07
C GLU A 379 14.10 23.34 25.30
#